data_AF-A0AA43ZXJ6-F1
#
_entry.id   AF-A0AA43ZXJ6-F1
#
_cell.length_a   1.000
_cell.length_b   1.000
_cell.length_c   1.000
_cell.angle_alpha   90.00
_cell.angle_beta   90.00
_cell.angle_gamma   90.00
#
_symmetry.space_group_name_H-M   'P 1'
#
loop_
_entity.id
_entity.type
_entity.pdbx_description
1 polymer ?
#
loop_
_entity_poly.entity_id
_entity_poly.type
_entity_poly.pdbx_seq_one_letter_code
_entity_poly.pdbx_strand_id
1 'polypeptide(L)'
;MDGESAVRIAKDRDRSRRRRAAVTAAVLLVMVVVGYFVCISFGSVRVPLEEVWNALTGNARWGYDTIVNNMRAPRVMGAAIAGAALSIGGMAMQALFKNPMAS
;
A
#
# COMPACT_ATOMS: atom_id res chain seq x y z
N MET A 1 -34.42 -1.97 -30.42
CA MET A 1 -33.50 -1.70 -29.28
C MET A 1 -32.99 -3.05 -28.86
N ASP A 2 -31.83 -3.41 -29.36
CA ASP A 2 -31.47 -4.80 -29.58
C ASP A 2 -30.63 -5.28 -28.40
N GLY A 3 -30.89 -6.49 -27.90
CA GLY A 3 -30.26 -7.02 -26.68
C GLY A 3 -28.72 -7.00 -26.72
N GLU A 4 -28.13 -7.09 -27.91
CA GLU A 4 -26.69 -6.95 -28.13
C GLU A 4 -26.14 -5.57 -27.75
N SER A 5 -26.90 -4.50 -28.00
CA SER A 5 -26.51 -3.13 -27.65
C SER A 5 -26.49 -2.92 -26.13
N ALA A 6 -27.45 -3.51 -25.41
CA ALA A 6 -27.49 -3.48 -23.94
C ALA A 6 -26.31 -4.26 -23.31
N VAL A 7 -25.98 -5.43 -23.86
CA VAL A 7 -24.85 -6.25 -23.41
C VAL A 7 -23.50 -5.55 -23.63
N ARG A 8 -23.32 -4.88 -24.79
CA ARG A 8 -22.11 -4.10 -25.09
C ARG A 8 -21.92 -2.94 -24.11
N ILE A 9 -22.98 -2.18 -23.83
CA ILE A 9 -22.94 -1.06 -22.87
C ILE A 9 -22.63 -1.54 -21.44
N ALA A 10 -23.19 -2.67 -20.99
CA ALA A 10 -22.89 -3.23 -19.68
C ALA A 10 -21.42 -3.68 -19.57
N LYS A 11 -20.89 -4.31 -20.62
CA LYS A 11 -19.51 -4.79 -20.70
C LYS A 11 -18.49 -3.65 -20.72
N ASP A 12 -18.77 -2.58 -21.46
CA ASP A 12 -17.91 -1.39 -21.49
C ASP A 12 -17.92 -0.63 -20.16
N ARG A 13 -19.08 -0.59 -19.48
CA ARG A 13 -19.20 0.02 -18.15
C ARG A 13 -18.39 -0.74 -17.10
N ASP A 14 -18.43 -2.07 -17.10
CA ASP A 14 -17.61 -2.90 -16.18
C ASP A 14 -16.11 -2.76 -16.48
N ARG A 15 -15.72 -2.73 -17.76
CA ARG A 15 -14.32 -2.52 -18.17
C ARG A 15 -13.78 -1.16 -17.73
N SER A 16 -14.57 -0.09 -17.85
CA SER A 16 -14.20 1.24 -17.36
C SER A 16 -14.09 1.29 -15.83
N ARG A 17 -15.00 0.63 -15.10
CA ARG A 17 -14.97 0.54 -13.64
C ARG A 17 -13.74 -0.22 -13.14
N ARG A 18 -13.43 -1.38 -13.73
CA ARG A 18 -12.23 -2.18 -13.42
C ARG A 18 -10.95 -1.42 -13.73
N ARG A 19 -10.88 -0.72 -14.88
CA ARG A 19 -9.71 0.09 -15.24
C ARG A 19 -9.49 1.23 -14.25
N ARG A 20 -10.54 1.95 -13.84
CA ARG A 20 -10.44 2.99 -12.81
C ARG A 20 -9.97 2.41 -11.47
N ALA A 21 -10.54 1.30 -11.03
CA ALA A 21 -10.13 0.61 -9.81
C ALA A 21 -8.66 0.16 -9.85
N ALA A 22 -8.20 -0.37 -10.98
CA ALA A 22 -6.81 -0.77 -11.18
C ALA A 22 -5.86 0.44 -11.14
N VAL A 23 -6.24 1.55 -11.77
CA VAL A 23 -5.46 2.80 -11.73
C VAL A 23 -5.39 3.36 -10.31
N THR A 24 -6.51 3.39 -9.57
CA THR A 24 -6.50 3.85 -8.18
C THR A 24 -5.66 2.95 -7.28
N ALA A 25 -5.72 1.63 -7.46
CA ALA A 25 -4.89 0.69 -6.71
C ALA A 25 -3.40 0.88 -7.03
N ALA A 26 -3.05 1.09 -8.29
CA ALA A 26 -1.68 1.37 -8.70
C ALA A 26 -1.14 2.68 -8.08
N VAL A 27 -1.95 3.75 -8.08
CA VAL A 27 -1.58 5.04 -7.44
C VAL A 27 -1.36 4.87 -5.94
N LEU A 28 -2.27 4.16 -5.25
CA LEU A 28 -2.11 3.89 -3.81
C LEU A 28 -0.86 3.07 -3.51
N LEU A 29 -0.55 2.06 -4.34
CA LEU A 29 0.65 1.25 -4.18
C LEU A 29 1.92 2.10 -4.36
N VAL A 30 1.96 2.96 -5.37
CA VAL A 30 3.06 3.91 -5.56
C VAL A 30 3.20 4.84 -4.35
N MET A 31 2.09 5.35 -3.82
CA MET A 31 2.10 6.23 -2.65
C MET A 31 2.61 5.53 -1.37
N VAL A 32 2.29 4.24 -1.18
CA VAL A 32 2.83 3.41 -0.09
C VAL A 32 4.34 3.21 -0.26
N VAL A 33 4.81 2.91 -1.48
CA VAL A 33 6.24 2.74 -1.77
C VAL A 33 7.01 4.03 -1.52
N VAL A 34 6.49 5.17 -1.99
CA VAL A 34 7.10 6.49 -1.71
C VAL A 34 7.10 6.76 -0.21
N GLY A 35 5.99 6.51 0.49
CA GLY A 35 5.89 6.65 1.95
C GLY A 35 6.91 5.80 2.70
N TYR A 36 7.15 4.57 2.26
CA TYR A 36 8.20 3.69 2.80
C TYR A 36 9.58 4.32 2.67
N PHE A 37 9.94 4.81 1.48
CA PHE A 37 11.22 5.48 1.25
C PHE A 37 11.37 6.79 2.03
N VAL A 38 10.30 7.58 2.16
CA VAL A 38 10.28 8.81 2.96
C VAL A 38 10.44 8.48 4.45
N CYS A 39 9.74 7.48 4.98
CA CYS A 39 9.88 7.04 6.38
C CYS A 39 11.29 6.52 6.68
N ILE A 40 11.94 5.87 5.72
CA ILE A 40 13.33 5.41 5.88
C ILE A 40 14.31 6.58 5.74
N SER A 41 14.03 7.56 4.89
CA SER A 41 14.87 8.76 4.72
C SER A 41 14.75 9.71 5.91
N PHE A 42 13.57 9.83 6.52
CA PHE A 42 13.32 10.58 7.74
C PHE A 42 13.56 9.71 8.98
N GLY A 43 14.81 9.59 9.37
CA GLY A 43 15.20 9.09 10.70
C GLY A 43 16.54 9.68 11.12
N SER A 44 16.89 9.52 12.40
CA SER A 44 18.02 10.18 13.11
C SER A 44 19.41 10.13 12.44
N VAL A 45 19.56 9.34 11.36
CA VAL A 45 20.73 9.29 10.49
C VAL A 45 20.21 9.19 9.06
N ARG A 46 20.71 10.03 8.14
CA ARG A 46 20.43 9.94 6.69
C ARG A 46 21.04 8.63 6.19
N VAL A 47 20.24 7.58 6.07
CA VAL A 47 20.67 6.31 5.49
C VAL A 47 20.38 6.40 3.98
N PRO A 48 21.41 6.45 3.12
CA PRO A 48 21.21 6.44 1.67
C PRO A 48 20.49 5.15 1.24
N LEU A 49 19.68 5.23 0.19
CA LEU A 49 18.87 4.13 -0.36
C LEU A 49 19.72 2.87 -0.67
N GLU A 50 20.98 3.07 -1.05
CA GLU A 50 21.94 1.99 -1.30
C GLU A 50 22.30 1.20 -0.03
N GLU A 51 22.38 1.86 1.12
CA GLU A 51 22.62 1.18 2.41
C GLU A 51 21.41 0.42 2.90
N VAL A 52 20.18 0.83 2.53
CA VAL A 52 18.95 0.09 2.83
C VAL A 52 18.91 -1.21 2.04
N TRP A 53 19.24 -1.15 0.75
CA TRP A 53 19.33 -2.35 -0.09
C TRP A 53 20.44 -3.28 0.42
N ASN A 54 21.63 -2.74 0.73
CA ASN A 54 22.74 -3.51 1.31
C ASN A 54 22.42 -4.08 2.70
N ALA A 55 21.63 -3.40 3.52
CA ALA A 55 21.17 -3.94 4.81
C ALA A 55 20.17 -5.09 4.61
N LEU A 56 19.31 -5.03 3.59
CA LEU A 56 18.44 -6.16 3.24
C LEU A 56 19.19 -7.36 2.65
N THR A 57 20.26 -7.12 1.89
CA THR A 57 21.14 -8.18 1.34
C THR A 57 22.26 -8.61 2.30
N GLY A 58 22.32 -8.06 3.51
CA GLY A 58 23.27 -8.46 4.56
C GLY A 58 24.70 -7.96 4.37
N ASN A 59 24.93 -6.97 3.51
CA ASN A 59 26.24 -6.41 3.19
C ASN A 59 26.47 -5.00 3.76
N ALA A 60 25.68 -4.59 4.76
CA ALA A 60 25.79 -3.27 5.38
C ALA A 60 26.95 -3.18 6.39
N ARG A 61 27.55 -1.98 6.50
CA ARG A 61 28.63 -1.69 7.43
C ARG A 61 28.16 -1.87 8.89
N TRP A 62 29.00 -2.52 9.72
CA TRP A 62 28.71 -2.83 11.12
C TRP A 62 28.18 -1.58 11.87
N GLY A 63 26.95 -1.66 12.40
CA GLY A 63 26.24 -0.58 13.10
C GLY A 63 24.96 -0.10 12.40
N TYR A 64 24.95 0.01 11.07
CA TYR A 64 23.75 0.38 10.30
C TYR A 64 22.77 -0.78 10.14
N ASP A 65 23.30 -2.00 10.03
CA ASP A 65 22.53 -3.23 9.93
C ASP A 65 21.56 -3.41 11.11
N THR A 66 22.05 -3.25 12.34
CA THR A 66 21.22 -3.34 13.56
C THR A 66 20.14 -2.25 13.60
N ILE A 67 20.46 -1.01 13.21
CA ILE A 67 19.48 0.08 13.24
C ILE A 67 18.37 -0.15 12.18
N VAL A 68 18.74 -0.62 11.00
CA VAL A 68 17.79 -0.87 9.91
C VAL A 68 16.98 -2.13 10.18
N ASN A 69 17.64 -3.27 10.42
CA ASN A 69 16.98 -4.57 10.57
C ASN A 69 16.33 -4.79 11.94
N ASN A 70 16.87 -4.25 13.05
CA ASN A 70 16.28 -4.45 14.39
C ASN A 70 15.37 -3.32 14.87
N MET A 71 15.47 -2.09 14.36
CA MET A 71 14.60 -0.98 14.79
C MET A 71 13.62 -0.49 13.72
N ARG A 72 14.11 -0.27 12.48
CA ARG A 72 13.30 0.39 11.45
C ARG A 72 12.40 -0.59 10.70
N ALA A 73 12.94 -1.72 10.26
CA ALA A 73 12.20 -2.78 9.58
C ALA A 73 10.98 -3.26 10.40
N PRO A 74 11.11 -3.64 11.69
CA PRO A 74 9.96 -4.09 12.48
C PRO A 74 8.94 -2.96 12.71
N ARG A 75 9.37 -1.70 12.86
CA ARG A 75 8.45 -0.56 13.01
C ARG A 75 7.62 -0.33 11.75
N VAL A 76 8.22 -0.40 10.57
CA VAL A 76 7.51 -0.20 9.31
C VAL A 76 6.55 -1.36 9.03
N MET A 77 6.97 -2.60 9.29
CA MET A 77 6.09 -3.77 9.24
C MET A 77 4.92 -3.63 10.21
N GLY A 78 5.17 -3.20 11.45
CA GLY A 78 4.14 -2.97 12.45
C GLY A 78 3.11 -1.91 12.01
N ALA A 79 3.57 -0.79 11.45
CA ALA A 79 2.70 0.25 10.91
C ALA A 79 1.85 -0.24 9.73
N ALA A 80 2.44 -1.05 8.83
CA ALA A 80 1.72 -1.64 7.71
C ALA A 80 0.65 -2.63 8.17
N ILE A 81 0.97 -3.51 9.12
CA ILE A 81 0.02 -4.47 9.69
C ILE A 81 -1.13 -3.75 10.41
N ALA A 82 -0.81 -2.75 11.23
CA ALA A 82 -1.81 -1.96 11.94
C ALA A 82 -2.74 -1.22 10.96
N GLY A 83 -2.18 -0.58 9.93
CA GLY A 83 -2.96 0.09 8.88
C GLY A 83 -3.86 -0.87 8.10
N ALA A 84 -3.37 -2.07 7.79
CA ALA A 84 -4.15 -3.12 7.13
C ALA A 84 -5.31 -3.60 8.02
N ALA A 85 -5.04 -3.85 9.31
CA ALA A 85 -6.07 -4.26 10.27
C ALA A 85 -7.18 -3.22 10.42
N LEU A 86 -6.82 -1.93 10.53
CA LEU A 86 -7.77 -0.82 10.56
C LEU A 86 -8.61 -0.73 9.28
N SER A 87 -7.98 -0.88 8.12
CA SER A 87 -8.68 -0.84 6.83
C SER A 87 -9.68 -1.98 6.67
N ILE A 88 -9.30 -3.19 7.08
CA ILE A 88 -10.18 -4.37 7.07
C ILE A 88 -11.33 -4.18 8.05
N GLY A 89 -11.06 -3.68 9.27
CA GLY A 89 -12.10 -3.36 10.25
C GLY A 89 -13.11 -2.34 9.74
N GLY A 90 -12.64 -1.26 9.12
CA GLY A 90 -13.51 -0.26 8.48
C GLY A 90 -14.36 -0.84 7.35
N MET A 91 -13.76 -1.66 6.47
CA MET A 91 -14.50 -2.36 5.42
C MET A 91 -15.55 -3.31 6.00
N ALA A 92 -15.22 -4.05 7.07
CA ALA A 92 -16.15 -4.96 7.73
C ALA A 92 -17.34 -4.21 8.35
N MET A 93 -17.12 -3.04 8.97
CA MET A 93 -18.19 -2.19 9.47
C MET A 93 -19.08 -1.66 8.33
N GLN A 94 -18.48 -1.17 7.25
CA GLN A 94 -19.23 -0.72 6.06
C GLN A 94 -20.09 -1.84 5.46
N ALA A 95 -19.57 -3.08 5.43
CA ALA A 95 -20.29 -4.26 4.94
C ALA A 95 -21.42 -4.70 5.90
N LEU A 96 -21.16 -4.69 7.21
CA LEU A 96 -22.12 -5.08 8.24
C LEU A 96 -23.33 -4.15 8.26
N PHE A 97 -23.10 -2.83 8.24
CA PHE A 97 -24.17 -1.83 8.19
C PHE A 97 -24.76 -1.65 6.79
N LYS A 98 -24.18 -2.30 5.76
CA LYS A 98 -24.51 -2.09 4.34
C LYS A 98 -24.57 -0.61 3.95
N ASN A 99 -23.80 0.22 4.65
CA ASN A 99 -23.80 1.66 4.48
C ASN A 99 -22.39 2.12 4.11
N PRO A 100 -22.12 2.39 2.81
CA PRO A 100 -20.81 2.85 2.36
C PRO A 100 -20.42 4.26 2.88
N MET A 101 -21.29 4.92 3.64
CA MET A 101 -21.03 6.19 4.33
C MET A 101 -20.82 6.05 5.85
N ALA A 102 -21.02 4.85 6.41
CA ALA A 102 -20.78 4.60 7.83
C ALA A 102 -19.29 4.28 8.03
N SER A 103 -18.50 5.34 8.15
CA SER A 103 -17.23 5.33 8.88
C SER A 103 -17.45 5.85 10.28
#